data_AF-A0A257WD91-F1
#
_entry.id   AF-A0A257WD91-F1
#
_cell.length_a   1.000
_cell.length_b   1.000
_cell.length_c   1.000
_cell.angle_alpha   90.00
_cell.angle_beta   90.00
_cell.angle_gamma   90.00
#
_symmetry.space_group_name_H-M   'P 1'
#
loop_
_entity.id
_entity.type
_entity.pdbx_description
1 polymer ?
#
loop_
_entity_poly.entity_id
_entity_poly.type
_entity_poly.pdbx_seq_one_letter_code
_entity_poly.pdbx_strand_id
1 'polypeptide(L)'
;MKNNLEKTHISLPKQSGYKLALPLIPVWGSILFSLLYFLATLYYPGGSAFNRDTKGFSWANNYWCNLLDGKAINGQPNSAQPVAWVAMLVLCFTLAYFWWIFPGYTTLRRYTKAMIRVSGLLAMGAGILLFTRIDHDLITNLASLLGLIATVGTFTGLYKNGWKG
;
A
#
# COMPACT_ATOMS: atom_id res chain seq x y z
N MET A 1 54.38 9.72 36.31
CA MET A 1 54.37 8.74 35.21
C MET A 1 52.95 8.60 34.67
N LYS A 2 52.83 8.51 33.35
CA LYS A 2 51.67 8.87 32.52
C LYS A 2 50.37 8.09 32.82
N ASN A 3 49.26 8.82 32.69
CA ASN A 3 47.87 8.36 32.71
C ASN A 3 47.61 7.26 31.65
N ASN A 4 47.13 6.10 32.10
CA ASN A 4 46.50 5.08 31.27
C ASN A 4 45.01 5.40 31.14
N LEU A 5 44.66 6.19 30.12
CA LEU A 5 43.29 6.29 29.60
C LEU A 5 43.27 5.62 28.24
N GLU A 6 43.23 4.29 28.27
CA GLU A 6 42.94 3.50 27.07
C GLU A 6 41.47 3.71 26.72
N LYS A 7 41.24 4.58 25.73
CA LYS A 7 39.93 4.80 25.12
C LYS A 7 39.51 3.50 24.46
N THR A 8 38.65 2.72 25.12
CA THR A 8 37.90 1.64 24.49
C THR A 8 36.94 2.24 23.47
N HIS A 9 37.42 2.38 22.23
CA HIS A 9 36.58 2.63 21.08
C HIS A 9 35.68 1.40 20.87
N ILE A 10 34.49 1.42 21.49
CA ILE A 10 33.42 0.48 21.19
C ILE A 10 32.99 0.77 19.75
N SER A 11 33.57 0.04 18.79
CA SER A 11 33.11 0.06 17.40
C SER A 11 31.70 -0.54 17.37
N LEU A 12 30.69 0.31 17.19
CA LEU A 12 29.32 -0.16 16.95
C LEU A 12 29.34 -1.11 15.73
N PRO A 13 28.65 -2.27 15.81
CA PRO A 13 28.68 -3.24 14.73
C PRO A 13 28.19 -2.59 13.43
N LYS A 14 29.00 -2.71 12.36
CA LYS A 14 28.67 -2.23 11.02
C LYS A 14 27.38 -2.91 10.56
N GLN A 15 26.26 -2.21 10.68
CA GLN A 15 24.97 -2.73 10.24
C GLN A 15 25.01 -2.98 8.73
N SER A 16 24.74 -4.22 8.31
CA SER A 16 24.78 -4.59 6.89
C SER A 16 23.70 -3.85 6.10
N GLY A 17 24.04 -3.32 4.92
CA GLY A 17 23.17 -2.43 4.14
C GLY A 17 21.78 -2.99 3.81
N TYR A 18 21.62 -4.32 3.72
CA TYR A 18 20.31 -4.93 3.50
C TYR A 18 19.33 -4.70 4.65
N LYS A 19 19.81 -4.56 5.90
CA LYS A 19 18.96 -4.29 7.08
C LYS A 19 18.38 -2.87 7.05
N LEU A 20 19.07 -1.94 6.39
CA LEU A 20 18.62 -0.57 6.20
C LEU A 20 17.63 -0.43 5.04
N ALA A 21 17.72 -1.32 4.03
CA ALA A 21 16.86 -1.29 2.85
C ALA A 21 15.47 -1.92 3.08
N LEU A 22 15.35 -2.92 3.96
CA LEU A 22 14.09 -3.64 4.21
C LEU A 22 12.90 -2.72 4.58
N PRO A 23 13.04 -1.73 5.48
CA PRO A 23 11.95 -0.81 5.79
C PRO A 23 11.55 0.14 4.65
N LEU A 24 12.40 0.29 3.62
CA LEU A 24 12.15 1.16 2.48
C LEU A 24 11.40 0.46 1.34
N ILE A 25 11.25 -0.88 1.40
CA ILE A 25 10.52 -1.65 0.39
C ILE A 25 9.10 -1.09 0.17
N PRO A 26 8.31 -0.77 1.22
CA PRO A 26 6.99 -0.16 1.03
C PRO A 26 7.03 1.15 0.24
N VAL A 27 8.06 1.98 0.45
CA VAL A 27 8.21 3.27 -0.25
C VAL A 27 8.42 3.04 -1.75
N TRP A 28 9.36 2.17 -2.11
CA TRP A 28 9.62 1.83 -3.50
C TRP A 28 8.43 1.16 -4.18
N GLY A 29 7.73 0.27 -3.46
CA GLY A 29 6.51 -0.36 -3.94
C GLY A 29 5.38 0.64 -4.20
N SER A 30 5.19 1.62 -3.31
CA SER A 30 4.20 2.70 -3.50
C SER A 30 4.53 3.60 -4.69
N ILE A 31 5.81 3.91 -4.92
CA ILE A 31 6.26 4.65 -6.10
C ILE A 31 5.94 3.85 -7.37
N LEU A 32 6.32 2.57 -7.40
CA LEU A 32 6.04 1.69 -8.54
C LEU A 32 4.54 1.56 -8.83
N PHE A 33 3.73 1.36 -7.79
CA PHE A 33 2.27 1.38 -7.90
C PHE A 33 1.77 2.66 -8.56
N SER A 34 2.21 3.82 -8.07
CA SER A 34 1.75 5.13 -8.55
C SER A 34 2.10 5.34 -10.03
N LEU A 35 3.30 4.92 -10.44
CA LEU A 35 3.74 5.00 -11.84
C LEU A 35 2.92 4.07 -12.75
N LEU A 36 2.67 2.84 -12.32
CA LEU A 36 1.86 1.89 -13.09
C LEU A 36 0.40 2.33 -13.19
N TYR A 37 -0.17 2.88 -12.11
CA TYR A 37 -1.54 3.37 -12.12
C TYR A 37 -1.69 4.61 -13.00
N PHE A 38 -0.72 5.52 -12.95
CA PHE A 38 -0.64 6.64 -13.89
C PHE A 38 -0.55 6.14 -15.34
N LEU A 39 0.32 5.16 -15.62
CA LEU A 39 0.42 4.55 -16.95
C LEU A 39 -0.93 3.96 -17.41
N ALA A 40 -1.67 3.30 -16.52
CA ALA A 40 -3.00 2.77 -16.83
C ALA A 40 -3.97 3.88 -17.28
N THR A 41 -3.93 5.08 -16.68
CA THR A 41 -4.79 6.21 -17.11
C THR A 41 -4.56 6.61 -18.57
N LEU A 42 -3.34 6.46 -19.08
CA LEU A 42 -2.99 6.78 -20.46
C LEU A 42 -3.58 5.78 -21.48
N TYR A 43 -3.90 4.57 -21.02
CA TYR A 43 -4.51 3.51 -21.84
C TYR A 43 -6.02 3.40 -21.66
N TYR A 44 -6.64 4.24 -20.83
CA TYR A 44 -8.09 4.18 -20.61
C TYR A 44 -8.82 4.71 -21.85
N PRO A 45 -9.76 3.97 -22.45
CA PRO A 45 -10.34 4.33 -23.75
C PRO A 45 -11.33 5.50 -23.65
N GLY A 46 -12.01 5.67 -22.52
CA GLY A 46 -12.87 6.84 -22.28
C GLY A 46 -14.18 6.59 -21.55
N GLY A 47 -14.98 7.65 -21.50
CA GLY A 47 -16.21 7.77 -20.75
C GLY A 47 -15.98 8.17 -19.30
N SER A 48 -16.92 8.92 -18.76
CA SER A 48 -16.98 9.32 -17.35
C SER A 48 -18.42 9.26 -16.87
N ALA A 49 -18.64 9.29 -15.55
CA ALA A 49 -19.99 9.24 -14.98
C ALA A 49 -20.89 10.37 -15.50
N PHE A 50 -20.30 11.53 -15.83
CA PHE A 50 -21.02 12.72 -16.29
C PHE A 50 -21.11 12.82 -17.82
N ASN A 51 -20.16 12.25 -18.56
CA ASN A 51 -20.15 12.30 -20.01
C ASN A 51 -19.47 11.04 -20.57
N ARG A 52 -20.23 10.22 -21.31
CA ARG A 52 -19.75 8.96 -21.89
C ARG A 52 -18.85 9.16 -23.12
N ASP A 53 -18.90 10.32 -23.76
CA ASP A 53 -18.14 10.60 -24.98
C ASP A 53 -16.75 11.18 -24.69
N THR A 54 -16.39 11.36 -23.41
CA THR A 54 -15.05 11.81 -23.03
C THR A 54 -14.00 10.81 -23.50
N LYS A 55 -12.99 11.28 -24.22
CA LYS A 55 -11.86 10.43 -24.62
C LYS A 55 -10.84 10.37 -23.49
N GLY A 56 -10.32 9.18 -23.22
CA GLY A 56 -9.29 9.01 -22.18
C GLY A 56 -9.84 9.04 -20.76
N PHE A 57 -8.93 8.91 -19.80
CA PHE A 57 -9.25 9.04 -18.37
C PHE A 57 -9.46 10.51 -17.98
N SER A 58 -10.62 10.82 -17.42
CA SER A 58 -10.95 12.13 -16.87
C SER A 58 -10.63 12.17 -15.38
N TRP A 59 -9.53 12.85 -15.02
CA TRP A 59 -9.06 13.01 -13.64
C TRP A 59 -10.08 13.59 -12.65
N ALA A 60 -11.02 14.40 -13.14
CA ALA A 60 -12.07 15.00 -12.31
C ALA A 60 -13.33 14.14 -12.18
N ASN A 61 -13.57 13.21 -13.11
CA ASN A 61 -14.88 12.58 -13.32
C ASN A 61 -14.85 11.05 -13.33
N ASN A 62 -13.66 10.45 -13.41
CA ASN A 62 -13.47 9.02 -13.30
C ASN A 62 -12.97 8.65 -11.91
N TYR A 63 -13.53 7.56 -11.39
CA TYR A 63 -12.98 6.90 -10.21
C TYR A 63 -11.80 6.04 -10.63
N TRP A 64 -10.85 5.87 -9.71
CA TRP A 64 -9.66 5.04 -9.94
C TRP A 64 -10.06 3.59 -10.21
N CYS A 65 -11.08 3.07 -9.50
CA CYS A 65 -11.63 1.74 -9.73
C CYS A 65 -12.14 1.51 -11.16
N ASN A 66 -12.49 2.55 -11.91
CA ASN A 66 -12.91 2.39 -13.31
C ASN A 66 -11.79 1.82 -14.20
N LEU A 67 -10.53 1.95 -13.79
CA LEU A 67 -9.40 1.35 -14.47
C LEU A 67 -9.35 -0.17 -14.29
N LEU A 68 -9.98 -0.72 -13.24
CA LEU A 68 -10.02 -2.15 -12.94
C LEU A 68 -11.15 -2.88 -13.66
N ASP A 69 -12.14 -2.16 -14.16
CA ASP A 69 -13.31 -2.72 -14.86
C ASP A 69 -12.93 -3.31 -16.22
N GLY A 70 -13.61 -4.39 -16.64
CA GLY A 70 -13.36 -5.02 -17.94
C GLY A 70 -13.81 -4.18 -19.14
N LYS A 71 -14.70 -3.22 -18.89
CA LYS A 71 -15.17 -2.25 -19.88
C LYS A 71 -15.05 -0.85 -19.28
N ALA A 72 -14.67 0.10 -20.10
CA ALA A 72 -14.69 1.49 -19.71
C ALA A 72 -16.14 2.03 -19.72
N ILE A 73 -16.35 3.22 -19.16
CA ILE A 73 -17.69 3.81 -19.02
C ILE A 73 -18.35 4.09 -20.38
N ASN A 74 -17.54 4.34 -21.41
CA ASN A 74 -18.03 4.48 -22.79
C ASN A 74 -18.43 3.13 -23.46
N GLY A 75 -18.31 2.01 -22.75
CA GLY A 75 -18.69 0.68 -23.20
C GLY A 75 -17.60 -0.09 -23.96
N GLN A 76 -16.47 0.56 -24.28
CA GLN A 76 -15.36 -0.11 -24.96
C GLN A 76 -14.61 -1.07 -24.02
N PRO A 77 -13.97 -2.14 -24.54
CA PRO A 77 -13.06 -2.96 -23.76
C PRO A 77 -11.98 -2.09 -23.12
N ASN A 78 -11.74 -2.28 -21.82
CA ASN A 78 -10.81 -1.43 -21.09
C ASN A 78 -9.36 -1.92 -21.29
N SER A 79 -8.63 -1.29 -22.22
CA SER A 79 -7.21 -1.56 -22.44
C SER A 79 -6.30 -1.21 -21.26
N ALA A 80 -6.75 -0.38 -20.32
CA ALA A 80 -6.00 -0.05 -19.11
C ALA A 80 -6.03 -1.17 -18.05
N GLN A 81 -7.02 -2.06 -18.11
CA GLN A 81 -7.30 -3.05 -17.07
C GLN A 81 -6.09 -3.91 -16.70
N PRO A 82 -5.33 -4.50 -17.65
CA PRO A 82 -4.20 -5.36 -17.30
C PRO A 82 -3.12 -4.59 -16.51
N VAL A 83 -2.83 -3.34 -16.90
CA VAL A 83 -1.84 -2.50 -16.20
C VAL A 83 -2.35 -2.13 -14.81
N ALA A 84 -3.64 -1.78 -14.69
CA ALA A 84 -4.27 -1.44 -13.43
C ALA A 84 -4.30 -2.63 -12.44
N TRP A 85 -4.53 -3.85 -12.94
CA TRP A 85 -4.46 -5.08 -12.14
C TRP A 85 -3.06 -5.33 -11.59
N VAL A 86 -2.03 -5.20 -12.44
CA VAL A 86 -0.64 -5.34 -12.00
C VAL A 86 -0.29 -4.28 -10.96
N ALA A 87 -0.69 -3.03 -11.19
CA ALA A 87 -0.49 -1.95 -10.22
C ALA A 87 -1.16 -2.29 -8.87
N MET A 88 -2.41 -2.74 -8.90
CA MET A 88 -3.16 -3.09 -7.69
C MET A 88 -2.53 -4.27 -6.94
N LEU A 89 -2.02 -5.30 -7.64
CA LEU A 89 -1.25 -6.37 -7.01
C LEU A 89 0.02 -5.85 -6.34
N VAL A 90 0.78 -4.98 -7.01
CA VAL A 90 1.97 -4.33 -6.43
C VAL A 90 1.58 -3.59 -5.14
N LEU A 91 0.49 -2.82 -5.14
CA LEU A 91 0.00 -2.13 -3.95
C LEU A 91 -0.35 -3.12 -2.83
N CYS A 92 -1.12 -4.17 -3.14
CA CYS A 92 -1.53 -5.18 -2.17
C CYS A 92 -0.32 -5.85 -1.48
N PHE A 93 0.68 -6.27 -2.25
CA PHE A 93 1.89 -6.88 -1.68
C PHE A 93 2.74 -5.87 -0.90
N THR A 94 2.83 -4.63 -1.39
CA THR A 94 3.55 -3.54 -0.72
C THR A 94 2.97 -3.26 0.67
N LEU A 95 1.64 -3.11 0.77
CA LEU A 95 0.96 -2.82 2.03
C LEU A 95 0.90 -4.06 2.94
N ALA A 96 0.75 -5.26 2.39
CA ALA A 96 0.85 -6.50 3.16
C ALA A 96 2.21 -6.62 3.84
N TYR A 97 3.28 -6.35 3.09
CA TYR A 97 4.64 -6.32 3.61
C TYR A 97 4.81 -5.24 4.68
N PHE A 98 4.31 -4.02 4.44
CA PHE A 98 4.32 -2.94 5.42
C PHE A 98 3.67 -3.34 6.75
N TRP A 99 2.42 -3.81 6.74
CA TRP A 99 1.71 -4.18 7.97
C TRP A 99 2.30 -5.42 8.65
N TRP A 100 3.02 -6.28 7.92
CA TRP A 100 3.77 -7.38 8.49
C TRP A 100 4.96 -6.90 9.33
N ILE A 101 5.80 -6.04 8.75
CA ILE A 101 7.06 -5.59 9.38
C ILE A 101 6.84 -4.49 10.41
N PHE A 102 5.92 -3.54 10.16
CA PHE A 102 5.77 -2.30 10.92
C PHE A 102 5.63 -2.54 12.44
N PRO A 103 4.77 -3.47 12.92
CA PRO A 103 4.62 -3.69 14.36
C PRO A 103 5.89 -4.19 15.05
N GLY A 104 6.84 -4.76 14.30
CA GLY A 104 8.16 -5.15 14.79
C GLY A 104 9.00 -3.97 15.29
N TYR A 105 8.81 -2.78 14.70
CA TYR A 105 9.49 -1.53 15.05
C TYR A 105 8.77 -0.71 16.13
N THR A 106 7.72 -1.26 16.75
CA THR A 106 6.94 -0.57 17.78
C THR A 106 7.08 -1.17 19.16
N THR A 107 6.87 -0.35 20.19
CA THR A 107 6.80 -0.77 21.60
C THR A 107 5.41 -1.30 22.02
N LEU A 108 4.53 -1.55 21.05
CA LEU A 108 3.16 -2.02 21.29
C LEU A 108 3.10 -3.41 21.96
N ARG A 109 1.96 -3.71 22.61
CA ARG A 109 1.69 -5.05 23.16
C ARG A 109 1.54 -6.09 22.06
N ARG A 110 1.85 -7.36 22.37
CA ARG A 110 1.78 -8.49 21.40
C ARG A 110 0.42 -8.59 20.69
N TYR A 111 -0.67 -8.42 21.42
CA TYR A 111 -2.03 -8.47 20.85
C TYR A 111 -2.27 -7.34 19.84
N THR A 112 -1.86 -6.10 20.14
CA THR A 112 -1.99 -4.98 19.20
C THR A 112 -1.14 -5.19 17.96
N LYS A 113 0.09 -5.73 18.12
CA LYS A 113 0.93 -6.09 16.97
C LYS A 113 0.28 -7.14 16.07
N ALA A 114 -0.31 -8.19 16.68
CA ALA A 114 -1.02 -9.23 15.95
C ALA A 114 -2.27 -8.68 15.25
N MET A 115 -3.05 -7.82 15.93
CA MET A 115 -4.21 -7.16 15.35
C MET A 115 -3.85 -6.38 14.08
N ILE A 116 -2.80 -5.56 14.11
CA ILE A 116 -2.34 -4.80 12.93
C ILE A 116 -1.97 -5.74 11.78
N ARG A 117 -1.19 -6.80 12.06
CA ARG A 117 -0.76 -7.76 11.03
C ARG A 117 -1.94 -8.48 10.40
N VAL A 118 -2.81 -9.06 11.22
CA VAL A 118 -3.93 -9.89 10.74
C VAL A 118 -4.93 -9.04 9.99
N SER A 119 -5.38 -7.92 10.57
CA SER A 119 -6.33 -7.02 9.89
C SER A 119 -5.76 -6.46 8.58
N GLY A 120 -4.48 -6.05 8.57
CA GLY A 120 -3.83 -5.54 7.37
C GLY A 120 -3.67 -6.60 6.27
N LEU A 121 -3.23 -7.81 6.62
CA LEU A 121 -3.11 -8.91 5.66
C LEU A 121 -4.47 -9.34 5.11
N LEU A 122 -5.51 -9.40 5.96
CA LEU A 122 -6.87 -9.69 5.53
C LEU A 122 -7.42 -8.60 4.62
N ALA A 123 -7.14 -7.33 4.89
CA ALA A 123 -7.52 -6.21 4.02
C ALA A 123 -6.89 -6.35 2.63
N MET A 124 -5.60 -6.70 2.56
CA MET A 124 -4.91 -6.88 1.28
C MET A 124 -5.36 -8.14 0.54
N GLY A 125 -5.64 -9.23 1.26
CA GLY A 125 -6.25 -10.44 0.71
C GLY A 125 -7.64 -10.15 0.12
N ALA A 126 -8.48 -9.39 0.83
CA ALA A 126 -9.76 -8.92 0.32
C ALA A 126 -9.58 -8.04 -0.93
N GLY A 127 -8.60 -7.12 -0.93
CA GLY A 127 -8.29 -6.28 -2.09
C GLY A 127 -7.98 -7.07 -3.37
N ILE A 128 -7.30 -8.21 -3.26
CA ILE A 128 -7.04 -9.10 -4.41
C ILE A 128 -8.35 -9.69 -4.98
N LEU A 129 -9.39 -9.83 -4.17
CA LEU A 129 -10.69 -10.32 -4.66
C LEU A 129 -11.39 -9.34 -5.59
N LEU A 130 -10.96 -8.08 -5.68
CA LEU A 130 -11.50 -7.10 -6.64
C LEU A 130 -11.27 -7.51 -8.11
N PHE A 131 -10.36 -8.44 -8.38
CA PHE A 131 -10.17 -8.99 -9.73
C PHE A 131 -11.22 -10.06 -10.09
N THR A 132 -12.03 -10.49 -9.12
CA THR A 132 -13.05 -11.51 -9.33
C THR A 132 -14.41 -10.89 -9.66
N ARG A 133 -15.40 -11.73 -10.00
CA ARG A 133 -16.78 -11.28 -10.30
C ARG A 133 -17.65 -11.04 -9.05
N ILE A 134 -17.04 -11.04 -7.87
CA ILE A 134 -17.74 -10.74 -6.62
C ILE A 134 -18.10 -9.25 -6.61
N ASP A 135 -19.15 -8.90 -5.86
CA ASP A 135 -19.59 -7.52 -5.68
C ASP A 135 -18.43 -6.60 -5.24
N HIS A 136 -18.13 -5.63 -6.11
CA HIS A 136 -17.02 -4.68 -5.96
C HIS A 136 -17.19 -3.81 -4.70
N ASP A 137 -18.42 -3.38 -4.40
CA ASP A 137 -18.69 -2.49 -3.27
C ASP A 137 -18.58 -3.25 -1.96
N LEU A 138 -19.06 -4.50 -1.93
CA LEU A 138 -18.91 -5.38 -0.76
C LEU A 138 -17.44 -5.63 -0.42
N ILE A 139 -16.63 -6.02 -1.42
CA ILE A 139 -15.20 -6.30 -1.20
C ILE A 139 -14.48 -5.05 -0.75
N THR A 140 -14.75 -3.91 -1.41
CA THR A 140 -14.13 -2.63 -1.07
C THR A 140 -14.45 -2.24 0.36
N ASN A 141 -15.72 -2.31 0.77
CA ASN A 141 -16.14 -1.99 2.14
C ASN A 141 -15.49 -2.91 3.18
N LEU A 142 -15.40 -4.22 2.90
CA LEU A 142 -14.74 -5.19 3.78
C LEU A 142 -13.24 -4.89 3.92
N ALA A 143 -12.55 -4.67 2.79
CA ALA A 143 -11.14 -4.32 2.77
C ALA A 143 -10.88 -3.01 3.51
N SER A 144 -11.74 -1.99 3.33
CA SER A 144 -11.65 -0.71 4.02
C SER A 144 -11.84 -0.84 5.54
N LEU A 145 -12.81 -1.63 6.01
CA LEU A 145 -13.03 -1.84 7.44
C LEU A 145 -11.82 -2.50 8.11
N LEU A 146 -11.29 -3.55 7.50
CA LEU A 146 -10.10 -4.25 7.99
C LEU A 146 -8.86 -3.35 7.93
N GLY A 147 -8.69 -2.60 6.84
CA GLY A 147 -7.62 -1.63 6.66
C GLY A 147 -7.67 -0.49 7.68
N LEU A 148 -8.86 -0.05 8.07
CA LEU A 148 -9.05 0.97 9.10
C LEU A 148 -8.54 0.50 10.46
N ILE A 149 -8.84 -0.74 10.85
CA ILE A 149 -8.33 -1.34 12.10
C ILE A 149 -6.79 -1.37 12.10
N ALA A 150 -6.18 -1.82 11.00
CA ALA A 150 -4.73 -1.86 10.84
C ALA A 150 -4.10 -0.46 10.92
N THR A 151 -4.76 0.52 10.29
CA THR A 151 -4.31 1.91 10.21
C THR A 151 -4.38 2.61 11.57
N VAL A 152 -5.49 2.48 12.30
CA VAL A 152 -5.62 3.01 13.67
C VAL A 152 -4.56 2.39 14.58
N GLY A 153 -4.31 1.09 14.48
CA GLY A 153 -3.23 0.43 15.21
C GLY A 153 -1.84 0.96 14.83
N THR A 154 -1.63 1.25 13.54
CA THR A 154 -0.38 1.85 13.02
C THR A 154 -0.13 3.22 13.63
N PHE A 155 -1.13 4.12 13.56
CA PHE A 155 -1.02 5.45 14.18
C PHE A 155 -0.82 5.39 15.69
N THR A 156 -1.51 4.48 16.37
CA THR A 156 -1.31 4.26 17.82
C THR A 156 0.13 3.82 18.12
N GLY A 157 0.71 2.98 17.27
CA GLY A 157 2.11 2.54 17.36
C GLY A 157 3.09 3.69 17.17
N LEU A 158 2.85 4.54 16.18
CA LEU A 158 3.67 5.73 15.91
C LEU A 158 3.63 6.71 17.09
N TYR A 159 2.44 7.03 17.60
CA TYR A 159 2.27 7.93 18.75
C TYR A 159 3.00 7.43 20.00
N LYS A 160 2.84 6.13 20.33
CA LYS A 160 3.49 5.53 21.50
C LYS A 160 5.00 5.40 21.38
N ASN A 161 5.52 5.37 20.16
CA ASN A 161 6.96 5.40 19.90
C ASN A 161 7.58 6.80 20.01
N GLY A 162 6.79 7.82 20.37
CA GLY A 162 7.30 9.18 20.55
C GLY A 162 7.51 9.95 19.25
N TRP A 163 6.91 9.49 18.14
CA TRP A 163 6.88 10.29 16.91
C TRP A 163 5.99 11.50 17.12
N LYS A 164 6.61 12.66 17.32
CA LYS A 164 5.97 13.97 17.22
C LYS A 164 6.08 14.35 15.75
N GLY A 165 4.95 14.37 15.05
CA GLY A 165 4.86 14.76 13.65
C GLY A 165 5.39 16.15 13.40
#